data_AF-A0A8C0RG04-F1
#
_entry.id   AF-A0A8C0RG04-F1
#
_cell.length_a   1.000
_cell.length_b   1.000
_cell.length_c   1.000
_cell.angle_alpha   90.00
_cell.angle_beta   90.00
_cell.angle_gamma   90.00
#
_symmetry.space_group_name_H-M   'P 1'
#
loop_
_entity.id
_entity.type
_entity.pdbx_description
1 polymer ?
#
loop_
_entity_poly.entity_id
_entity_poly.type
_entity_poly.pdbx_seq_one_letter_code
_entity_poly.pdbx_strand_id
1 'polypeptide(L)'
;MDSVNCMNITTMECDFTPTSPSQEFLPHLNVSLRVRAKVGDLVSTWVRVPWFQYLRNVTVGPPENVWVTPGEGSLVIRFSSPFDISPSSATFLYYVHYWEKGGIQKVKGPFRSNSIVLNDLKPLREYCLQVKAQLVWTVSKLSRLGHLSNVSCYETAADATTKLQQIIIIAVGIFLLLLALAGACFFLVLKYKGLIKYWFHSPPTIPLQIEEYLKDPSQPILEALDKDSSPKDDAWDSVSIVSFPEKEREDVLQSTLN
;
A
#
# COMPACT_ATOMS: atom_id res chain seq x y z
N MET A 1 -27.80 -6.99 -49.19
CA MET A 1 -26.64 -6.08 -49.04
C MET A 1 -27.23 -4.77 -48.59
N ASP A 2 -27.35 -4.58 -47.28
CA ASP A 2 -27.85 -3.33 -46.73
C ASP A 2 -26.71 -2.33 -46.84
N SER A 3 -26.62 -1.62 -47.96
CA SER A 3 -25.60 -0.59 -48.18
C SER A 3 -25.94 0.65 -47.35
N VAL A 4 -24.92 1.32 -46.81
CA VAL A 4 -25.07 2.64 -46.18
C VAL A 4 -25.79 3.60 -47.14
N ASN A 5 -26.94 4.14 -46.73
CA ASN A 5 -27.75 5.02 -47.57
C ASN A 5 -27.52 6.49 -47.24
N CYS A 6 -26.67 7.13 -48.04
CA CYS A 6 -26.40 8.58 -47.97
C CYS A 6 -26.97 9.34 -49.17
N MET A 7 -28.11 8.89 -49.72
CA MET A 7 -28.77 9.58 -50.83
C MET A 7 -29.72 10.66 -50.30
N ASN A 8 -29.61 11.87 -50.85
CA ASN A 8 -30.47 13.02 -50.55
C ASN A 8 -30.59 13.35 -49.05
N ILE A 9 -29.51 13.14 -48.29
CA ILE A 9 -29.45 13.54 -46.88
C ILE A 9 -29.32 15.07 -46.76
N THR A 10 -29.90 15.63 -45.70
CA THR A 10 -29.76 17.06 -45.36
C THR A 10 -28.58 17.31 -44.43
N THR A 11 -28.05 16.26 -43.80
CA THR A 11 -26.85 16.31 -42.96
C THR A 11 -25.59 16.49 -43.82
N MET A 12 -24.57 17.11 -43.23
CA MET A 12 -23.27 17.32 -43.89
C MET A 12 -22.28 16.17 -43.64
N GLU A 13 -22.78 15.04 -43.14
CA GLU A 13 -22.00 13.86 -42.78
C GLU A 13 -22.69 12.58 -43.27
N CYS A 14 -21.87 11.59 -43.61
CA CYS A 14 -22.29 10.26 -44.00
C CYS A 14 -21.37 9.25 -43.30
N ASP A 15 -21.93 8.49 -42.36
CA ASP A 15 -21.18 7.51 -41.58
C ASP A 15 -21.14 6.15 -42.29
N PHE A 16 -19.94 5.68 -42.58
CA PHE A 16 -19.69 4.38 -43.23
C PHE A 16 -19.18 3.32 -42.24
N THR A 17 -19.28 3.56 -40.94
CA THR A 17 -18.93 2.57 -39.92
C THR A 17 -19.77 1.31 -40.13
N PRO A 18 -19.15 0.13 -40.30
CA PRO A 18 -19.90 -1.08 -40.62
C PRO A 18 -20.75 -1.53 -39.43
N THR A 19 -22.07 -1.51 -39.60
CA THR A 19 -23.02 -2.13 -38.65
C THR A 19 -23.22 -3.63 -38.90
N SER A 20 -22.73 -4.13 -40.04
CA SER A 20 -22.71 -5.56 -40.38
C SER A 20 -21.47 -5.90 -41.21
N PRO A 21 -21.02 -7.17 -41.23
CA PRO A 21 -19.88 -7.60 -42.05
C PRO A 21 -20.06 -7.33 -43.55
N SER A 22 -21.30 -7.20 -44.01
CA SER A 22 -21.62 -6.92 -45.42
C SER A 22 -21.45 -5.46 -45.83
N GLN A 23 -21.26 -4.54 -44.86
CA GLN A 23 -21.08 -3.10 -45.08
C GLN A 23 -19.61 -2.67 -45.00
N GLU A 24 -18.70 -3.57 -44.63
CA GLU A 24 -17.31 -3.24 -44.39
C GLU A 24 -16.55 -3.00 -45.71
N PHE A 25 -15.89 -1.85 -45.82
CA PHE A 25 -14.94 -1.63 -46.90
C PHE A 25 -13.79 -2.63 -46.76
N LEU A 26 -13.53 -3.41 -47.81
CA LEU A 26 -12.38 -4.31 -47.84
C LEU A 26 -11.10 -3.53 -47.49
N PRO A 27 -10.37 -3.91 -46.43
CA PRO A 27 -9.34 -3.05 -45.82
C PRO A 27 -8.17 -2.68 -46.76
N HIS A 28 -7.98 -3.45 -47.83
CA HIS A 28 -6.89 -3.33 -48.80
C HIS A 28 -7.30 -2.63 -50.11
N LEU A 29 -8.59 -2.36 -50.33
CA LEU A 29 -9.06 -1.73 -51.56
C LEU A 29 -8.85 -0.21 -51.52
N ASN A 30 -8.50 0.36 -52.67
CA ASN A 30 -8.48 1.80 -52.86
C ASN A 30 -9.92 2.30 -53.00
N VAL A 31 -10.37 3.12 -52.05
CA VAL A 31 -11.70 3.72 -52.04
C VAL A 31 -11.58 5.20 -52.40
N SER A 32 -12.40 5.69 -53.33
CA SER A 32 -12.54 7.12 -53.62
C SER A 32 -14.01 7.50 -53.53
N LEU A 33 -14.30 8.51 -52.70
CA LEU A 33 -15.66 8.99 -52.49
C LEU A 33 -15.90 10.26 -53.31
N ARG A 34 -17.17 10.54 -53.59
CA ARG A 34 -17.60 11.79 -54.20
C ARG A 34 -18.91 12.27 -53.61
N VAL A 35 -19.08 13.59 -53.53
CA VAL A 35 -20.27 14.23 -52.98
C VAL A 35 -20.78 15.31 -53.94
N ARG A 36 -22.08 15.58 -53.92
CA ARG A 36 -22.71 16.70 -54.62
C ARG A 36 -23.92 17.20 -53.83
N ALA A 37 -24.27 18.47 -53.99
CA ALA A 37 -25.48 19.05 -53.43
C ALA A 37 -26.65 18.94 -54.42
N LYS A 38 -27.87 18.89 -53.89
CA LYS A 38 -29.12 18.92 -54.64
C LYS A 38 -30.12 19.85 -53.98
N VAL A 39 -30.78 20.72 -54.75
CA VAL A 39 -31.87 21.58 -54.31
C VAL A 39 -32.98 21.52 -55.36
N GLY A 40 -34.13 20.91 -55.02
CA GLY A 40 -35.15 20.57 -56.02
C GLY A 40 -34.56 19.69 -57.12
N ASP A 41 -34.69 20.11 -58.38
CA ASP A 41 -34.10 19.42 -59.53
C ASP A 41 -32.68 19.92 -59.88
N LEU A 42 -32.19 20.97 -59.22
CA LEU A 42 -30.84 21.49 -59.43
C LEU A 42 -29.81 20.63 -58.69
N VAL A 43 -28.72 20.29 -59.38
CA VAL A 43 -27.60 19.49 -58.83
C VAL A 43 -26.28 20.21 -59.06
N SER A 44 -25.39 20.16 -58.07
CA SER A 44 -24.02 20.68 -58.21
C SER A 44 -23.12 19.71 -58.98
N THR A 45 -21.93 20.19 -59.38
CA THR A 45 -20.84 19.32 -59.82
C THR A 45 -20.39 18.38 -58.71
N TRP A 46 -19.88 17.20 -59.07
CA TRP A 46 -19.29 16.25 -58.14
C TRP A 46 -17.94 16.75 -57.61
N VAL A 47 -17.79 16.76 -56.29
CA VAL A 47 -16.49 16.93 -55.63
C VAL A 47 -15.96 15.54 -55.27
N ARG A 48 -14.71 15.23 -55.65
CA ARG A 48 -14.06 13.95 -55.37
C ARG A 48 -13.01 14.12 -54.27
N VAL A 49 -12.95 13.17 -53.36
CA VAL A 49 -11.87 13.09 -52.36
C VAL A 49 -10.71 12.25 -52.91
N PRO A 50 -9.46 12.51 -52.45
CA PRO A 50 -8.34 11.62 -52.71
C PRO A 50 -8.68 10.18 -52.29
N TRP A 51 -8.15 9.21 -53.03
CA TRP A 51 -8.36 7.82 -52.68
C TRP A 51 -7.66 7.49 -51.35
N PHE A 52 -8.22 6.55 -50.59
CA PHE A 52 -7.63 6.05 -49.36
C PHE A 52 -7.77 4.52 -49.27
N GLN A 53 -6.95 3.89 -48.43
CA GLN A 53 -7.13 2.51 -47.99
C GLN A 53 -7.30 2.53 -46.49
N TYR A 54 -8.25 1.77 -45.94
CA TYR A 54 -8.55 1.79 -44.51
C TYR A 54 -7.30 1.55 -43.66
N LEU A 55 -6.58 0.43 -43.86
CA LEU A 55 -5.39 0.10 -43.05
C LEU A 55 -4.21 1.05 -43.28
N ARG A 56 -4.15 1.70 -44.45
CA ARG A 56 -3.10 2.68 -44.75
C ARG A 56 -3.39 4.01 -44.08
N ASN A 57 -4.63 4.47 -44.05
CA ASN A 57 -5.00 5.83 -43.67
C ASN A 57 -5.64 5.93 -42.28
N VAL A 58 -5.95 4.80 -41.64
CA VAL A 58 -6.56 4.76 -40.30
C VAL A 58 -5.68 5.43 -39.25
N THR A 59 -6.34 6.19 -38.38
CA THR A 59 -5.75 6.67 -37.12
C THR A 59 -6.14 5.68 -36.02
N VAL A 60 -5.14 5.03 -35.42
CA VAL A 60 -5.36 3.98 -34.42
C VAL A 60 -5.52 4.61 -33.04
N GLY A 61 -6.65 4.35 -32.38
CA GLY A 61 -6.89 4.76 -31.00
C GLY A 61 -6.02 3.99 -29.99
N PRO A 62 -6.09 4.34 -28.70
CA PRO A 62 -5.48 3.53 -27.66
C PRO A 62 -6.22 2.19 -27.50
N PRO A 63 -5.58 1.16 -26.90
CA PRO A 63 -6.29 -0.03 -26.45
C PRO A 63 -7.44 0.32 -25.49
N GLU A 64 -8.55 -0.38 -25.62
CA GLU A 64 -9.75 -0.15 -24.81
C GLU A 64 -9.77 -1.03 -23.56
N ASN A 65 -10.60 -0.68 -22.57
CA ASN A 65 -10.87 -1.51 -21.39
C ASN A 65 -9.60 -2.02 -20.69
N VAL A 66 -8.63 -1.12 -20.49
CA VAL A 66 -7.38 -1.46 -19.78
C VAL A 66 -7.68 -1.75 -18.32
N TRP A 67 -7.44 -2.99 -17.91
CA TRP A 67 -7.60 -3.45 -16.56
C TRP A 67 -6.28 -3.97 -16.02
N VAL A 68 -6.03 -3.68 -14.74
CA VAL A 68 -4.78 -4.02 -14.08
C VAL A 68 -5.08 -4.68 -12.75
N THR A 69 -4.50 -5.86 -12.54
CA THR A 69 -4.56 -6.60 -11.28
C THR A 69 -3.18 -6.58 -10.64
N PRO A 70 -3.02 -5.90 -9.49
CA PRO A 70 -1.77 -5.92 -8.74
C PRO A 70 -1.48 -7.29 -8.13
N GLY A 71 -0.22 -7.69 -8.18
CA GLY A 71 0.31 -8.89 -7.53
C GLY A 71 1.57 -8.58 -6.73
N GLU A 72 2.16 -9.62 -6.13
CA GLU A 72 3.42 -9.52 -5.40
C GLU A 72 4.54 -9.14 -6.37
N GLY A 73 5.08 -7.92 -6.23
CA GLY A 73 6.13 -7.40 -7.12
C GLY A 73 5.75 -7.42 -8.61
N SER A 74 4.45 -7.38 -8.94
CA SER A 74 3.98 -7.52 -10.31
C SER A 74 2.67 -6.78 -10.59
N LEU A 75 2.42 -6.47 -11.86
CA LEU A 75 1.14 -5.95 -12.36
C LEU A 75 0.71 -6.79 -13.58
N VAL A 76 -0.45 -7.44 -13.48
CA VAL A 76 -1.07 -8.16 -14.60
C VAL A 76 -1.98 -7.18 -15.33
N ILE A 77 -1.67 -6.90 -16.59
CA ILE A 77 -2.38 -5.93 -17.42
C ILE A 77 -3.11 -6.71 -18.50
N ARG A 78 -4.41 -6.49 -18.68
CA ARG A 78 -5.09 -6.90 -19.91
C ARG A 78 -6.01 -5.81 -20.43
N PHE A 79 -6.33 -5.89 -21.71
CA PHE A 79 -7.01 -4.83 -22.45
C PHE A 79 -7.63 -5.39 -23.73
N SER A 80 -8.54 -4.63 -24.33
CA SER A 80 -9.12 -4.90 -25.64
C SER A 80 -8.33 -4.21 -26.75
N SER A 81 -8.36 -4.79 -27.94
CA SER A 81 -7.80 -4.18 -29.14
C SER A 81 -8.55 -2.86 -29.45
N PRO A 82 -7.92 -1.88 -30.12
CA PRO A 82 -8.61 -0.63 -30.47
C PRO A 82 -9.85 -0.82 -31.37
N PHE A 83 -9.85 -1.86 -32.20
CA PHE A 83 -10.98 -2.30 -33.02
C PHE A 83 -10.74 -3.72 -33.51
N ASP A 84 -11.80 -4.37 -33.98
CA ASP A 84 -11.71 -5.73 -34.54
C ASP A 84 -11.04 -5.71 -35.91
N ILE A 85 -10.14 -6.67 -36.13
CA ILE A 85 -9.48 -6.83 -37.42
C ILE A 85 -9.24 -8.30 -37.73
N SER A 86 -9.47 -8.67 -38.99
CA SER A 86 -9.17 -10.01 -39.46
C SER A 86 -7.66 -10.28 -39.43
N PRO A 87 -7.19 -11.37 -38.78
CA PRO A 87 -5.77 -11.70 -38.68
C PRO A 87 -5.08 -11.91 -40.03
N SER A 88 -5.84 -12.25 -41.07
CA SER A 88 -5.32 -12.39 -42.44
C SER A 88 -4.93 -11.05 -43.06
N SER A 89 -5.51 -9.94 -42.57
CA SER A 89 -5.33 -8.60 -43.11
C SER A 89 -4.28 -7.82 -42.34
N ALA A 90 -4.37 -7.76 -41.02
CA ALA A 90 -3.41 -7.06 -40.16
C ALA A 90 -3.43 -7.62 -38.74
N THR A 91 -2.48 -7.19 -37.92
CA THR A 91 -2.41 -7.56 -36.51
C THR A 91 -1.94 -6.39 -35.67
N PHE A 92 -2.28 -6.40 -34.39
CA PHE A 92 -1.77 -5.43 -33.42
C PHE A 92 -0.56 -5.98 -32.68
N LEU A 93 0.45 -5.13 -32.50
CA LEU A 93 1.51 -5.29 -31.53
C LEU A 93 1.31 -4.24 -30.43
N TYR A 94 1.56 -4.62 -29.19
CA TYR A 94 1.32 -3.76 -28.04
C TYR A 94 2.62 -3.42 -27.31
N TYR A 95 2.61 -2.25 -26.70
CA TYR A 95 3.67 -1.73 -25.85
C TYR A 95 3.06 -1.19 -24.56
N VAL A 96 3.72 -1.46 -23.44
CA VAL A 96 3.40 -0.86 -22.15
C VAL A 96 4.52 0.08 -21.76
N HIS A 97 4.20 1.35 -21.63
CA HIS A 97 5.06 2.35 -21.05
C HIS A 97 4.74 2.43 -19.55
N TYR A 98 5.72 2.29 -18.68
CA TYR A 98 5.48 2.25 -17.22
C TYR A 98 6.62 2.88 -16.43
N TRP A 99 6.32 3.44 -15.26
CA TRP A 99 7.31 4.07 -14.37
C TRP A 99 6.86 3.98 -12.92
N GLU A 100 7.83 3.89 -12.01
CA GLU A 100 7.60 4.15 -10.59
C GLU A 100 7.30 5.65 -10.41
N LYS A 101 6.46 6.04 -9.43
CA LYS A 101 6.20 7.46 -9.15
C LYS A 101 7.52 8.21 -8.90
N GLY A 102 7.82 9.24 -9.72
CA GLY A 102 9.08 9.99 -9.69
C GLY A 102 10.30 9.28 -10.31
N GLY A 103 10.09 8.11 -10.92
CA GLY A 103 11.13 7.33 -11.60
C GLY A 103 11.20 7.57 -13.11
N ILE A 104 12.12 6.85 -13.75
CA ILE A 104 12.32 6.88 -15.21
C ILE A 104 11.33 5.94 -15.90
N GLN A 105 10.78 6.40 -17.03
CA GLN A 105 9.91 5.60 -17.87
C GLN A 105 10.65 4.42 -18.52
N LYS A 106 10.02 3.25 -18.43
CA LYS A 106 10.42 1.99 -19.05
C LYS A 106 9.38 1.58 -20.09
N VAL A 107 9.79 0.76 -21.05
CA VAL A 107 8.90 0.24 -22.11
C VAL A 107 9.03 -1.27 -22.18
N LYS A 108 7.90 -1.98 -22.17
CA LYS A 108 7.82 -3.42 -22.39
C LYS A 108 7.05 -3.69 -23.68
N GLY A 109 7.67 -4.40 -24.61
CA GLY A 109 7.09 -4.78 -25.90
C GLY A 109 8.13 -4.85 -27.03
N PRO A 110 7.71 -5.15 -28.27
CA PRO A 110 6.34 -5.48 -28.67
C PRO A 110 5.87 -6.84 -28.17
N PHE A 111 4.57 -7.01 -27.95
CA PHE A 111 3.94 -8.31 -27.72
C PHE A 111 2.56 -8.36 -28.41
N ARG A 112 2.10 -9.57 -28.77
CA ARG A 112 0.86 -9.75 -29.55
C ARG A 112 -0.37 -10.01 -28.68
N SER A 113 -0.18 -10.61 -27.50
CA SER A 113 -1.29 -10.93 -26.59
C SER A 113 -1.94 -9.65 -26.07
N ASN A 114 -3.26 -9.70 -25.88
CA ASN A 114 -4.05 -8.67 -25.20
C ASN A 114 -3.83 -8.67 -23.67
N SER A 115 -2.85 -9.42 -23.19
CA SER A 115 -2.45 -9.55 -21.79
C SER A 115 -0.93 -9.54 -21.67
N ILE A 116 -0.43 -8.93 -20.60
CA ILE A 116 0.99 -8.92 -20.26
C ILE A 116 1.17 -8.81 -18.75
N VAL A 117 2.24 -9.41 -18.23
CA VAL A 117 2.63 -9.25 -16.83
C VAL A 117 3.89 -8.40 -16.76
N LEU A 118 3.84 -7.31 -15.99
CA LEU A 118 5.02 -6.59 -15.56
C LEU A 118 5.52 -7.28 -14.29
N ASN A 119 6.66 -7.97 -14.37
CA ASN A 119 7.31 -8.63 -13.24
C ASN A 119 8.48 -7.77 -12.74
N ASP A 120 9.14 -8.24 -11.68
CA ASP A 120 10.36 -7.65 -11.12
C ASP A 120 10.14 -6.18 -10.72
N LEU A 121 8.92 -5.87 -10.28
CA LEU A 121 8.57 -4.58 -9.69
C LEU A 121 8.82 -4.63 -8.19
N LYS A 122 9.11 -3.48 -7.59
CA LYS A 122 9.24 -3.40 -6.13
C LYS A 122 7.86 -3.61 -5.48
N PRO A 123 7.76 -4.38 -4.40
CA PRO A 123 6.51 -4.52 -3.63
C PRO A 123 6.17 -3.19 -2.92
N LEU A 124 4.89 -2.94 -2.65
CA LEU A 124 4.40 -1.75 -1.96
C LEU A 124 4.87 -0.43 -2.61
N ARG A 125 4.86 -0.40 -3.95
CA ARG A 125 5.24 0.78 -4.74
C ARG A 125 4.19 1.10 -5.78
N GLU A 126 3.94 2.40 -5.96
CA GLU A 126 3.03 2.91 -6.97
C GLU A 126 3.74 3.02 -8.33
N TYR A 127 3.19 2.32 -9.32
CA TYR A 127 3.60 2.37 -10.71
C TYR A 127 2.48 2.94 -11.58
N CYS A 128 2.81 3.88 -12.44
CA CYS A 128 1.92 4.41 -13.46
C CYS A 128 2.26 3.81 -14.82
N LEU A 129 1.24 3.60 -15.67
CA LEU A 129 1.41 2.99 -16.97
C LEU A 129 0.48 3.57 -18.04
N GLN A 130 0.89 3.38 -19.30
CA GLN A 130 0.12 3.63 -20.51
C GLN A 130 0.33 2.48 -21.48
N VAL A 131 -0.74 2.07 -22.18
CA VAL A 131 -0.69 1.02 -23.20
C VAL A 131 -0.82 1.67 -24.57
N LYS A 132 -0.07 1.16 -25.55
CA LYS A 132 -0.07 1.62 -26.92
C LYS A 132 -0.24 0.44 -27.86
N ALA A 133 -1.05 0.59 -28.89
CA ALA A 133 -1.15 -0.35 -29.99
C ALA A 133 -0.33 0.13 -31.20
N GLN A 134 0.23 -0.81 -31.96
CA GLN A 134 0.80 -0.61 -33.28
C GLN A 134 0.10 -1.56 -34.23
N LEU A 135 -0.63 -1.01 -35.19
CA LEU A 135 -1.23 -1.78 -36.28
C LEU A 135 -0.15 -2.13 -37.29
N VAL A 136 0.01 -3.41 -37.58
CA VAL A 136 0.95 -3.94 -38.57
C VAL A 136 0.14 -4.61 -39.67
N TRP A 137 0.22 -4.06 -40.88
CA TRP A 137 -0.41 -4.66 -42.05
C TRP A 137 0.38 -5.93 -42.41
N THR A 138 -0.30 -7.07 -42.58
CA THR A 138 0.39 -8.36 -42.83
C THR A 138 0.96 -8.45 -44.25
N VAL A 139 0.24 -7.87 -45.22
CA VAL A 139 0.56 -7.99 -46.66
C VAL A 139 1.53 -6.91 -47.14
N SER A 140 1.54 -5.74 -46.49
CA SER A 140 2.49 -4.67 -46.78
C SER A 140 3.31 -4.37 -45.53
N LYS A 141 4.60 -4.04 -45.64
CA LYS A 141 5.44 -3.71 -44.46
C LYS A 141 5.09 -2.35 -43.82
N LEU A 142 3.86 -1.89 -43.97
CA LEU A 142 3.37 -0.63 -43.41
C LEU A 142 2.90 -0.86 -41.97
N SER A 143 3.20 0.08 -41.08
CA SER A 143 2.66 0.08 -39.74
C SER A 143 2.13 1.45 -39.34
N ARG A 144 1.13 1.46 -38.46
CA ARG A 144 0.54 2.67 -37.87
C ARG A 144 0.65 2.58 -36.36
N LEU A 145 1.34 3.55 -35.78
CA LEU A 145 1.39 3.71 -34.33
C LEU A 145 0.07 4.32 -33.87
N GLY A 146 -0.55 3.68 -32.90
CA GLY A 146 -1.75 4.21 -32.24
C GLY A 146 -1.41 5.22 -31.16
N HIS A 147 -2.46 5.82 -30.61
CA HIS A 147 -2.34 6.72 -29.47
C HIS A 147 -2.04 5.95 -28.17
N LEU A 148 -1.45 6.64 -27.20
CA LEU A 148 -1.27 6.12 -25.85
C LEU A 148 -2.62 6.15 -25.11
N SER A 149 -2.88 5.14 -24.29
CA SER A 149 -3.98 5.20 -23.33
C SER A 149 -3.75 6.32 -22.31
N ASN A 150 -4.81 6.67 -21.59
CA ASN A 150 -4.67 7.49 -20.40
C ASN A 150 -3.72 6.83 -19.39
N VAL A 151 -3.08 7.67 -18.58
CA VAL A 151 -2.23 7.21 -17.48
C VAL A 151 -3.11 6.62 -16.38
N SER A 152 -2.79 5.40 -15.95
CA SER A 152 -3.38 4.77 -14.77
C SER A 152 -2.29 4.29 -13.83
N CYS A 153 -2.50 4.46 -12.53
CA CYS A 153 -1.50 4.16 -11.51
C CYS A 153 -2.04 3.11 -10.52
N TYR A 154 -1.17 2.18 -10.14
CA TYR A 154 -1.50 1.05 -9.28
C TYR A 154 -0.36 0.78 -8.32
N GLU A 155 -0.70 0.43 -7.09
CA GLU A 155 0.26 -0.02 -6.08
C GLU A 155 0.43 -1.54 -6.15
N THR A 156 1.67 -2.02 -6.17
CA THR A 156 2.00 -3.46 -6.12
C THR A 156 1.70 -4.05 -4.74
N ALA A 157 1.28 -5.31 -4.70
CA ALA A 157 1.04 -5.99 -3.42
C ALA A 157 2.37 -6.27 -2.69
N ALA A 158 2.29 -6.35 -1.37
CA ALA A 158 3.39 -6.83 -0.52
C ALA A 158 3.73 -8.27 -0.87
N ASP A 159 5.00 -8.53 -1.17
CA ASP A 159 5.52 -9.87 -1.39
C ASP A 159 5.70 -10.65 -0.07
N ALA A 160 5.84 -11.98 -0.18
CA ALA A 160 6.06 -12.84 0.98
C ALA A 160 7.25 -12.39 1.85
N THR A 161 8.32 -11.86 1.25
CA THR A 161 9.49 -11.38 1.96
C THR A 161 9.20 -10.11 2.75
N THR A 162 8.54 -9.09 2.17
CA THR A 162 8.14 -7.88 2.91
C THR A 162 7.11 -8.20 3.99
N LYS A 163 6.19 -9.14 3.75
CA LYS A 163 5.27 -9.65 4.77
C LYS A 163 6.02 -10.26 5.94
N LEU A 164 6.98 -11.15 5.68
CA LEU A 164 7.80 -11.76 6.73
C LEU A 164 8.61 -10.71 7.49
N GLN A 165 9.22 -9.76 6.78
CA GLN A 165 9.99 -8.69 7.39
C GLN A 165 9.13 -7.80 8.29
N GLN A 166 7.90 -7.47 7.86
CA GLN A 166 6.92 -6.76 8.70
C GLN A 166 6.58 -7.55 9.96
N ILE A 167 6.34 -8.86 9.84
CA ILE A 167 6.06 -9.73 11.00
C ILE A 167 7.23 -9.74 11.98
N ILE A 168 8.47 -9.87 11.49
CA ILE A 168 9.67 -9.87 12.34
C ILE A 168 9.80 -8.55 13.09
N ILE A 169 9.63 -7.41 12.41
CA ILE A 169 9.73 -6.07 13.02
C ILE A 169 8.67 -5.90 14.12
N ILE A 170 7.43 -6.33 13.85
CA ILE A 170 6.33 -6.27 14.84
C ILE A 170 6.65 -7.16 16.04
N ALA A 171 7.10 -8.39 15.81
CA ALA A 171 7.45 -9.32 16.89
C ALA A 171 8.57 -8.79 17.78
N VAL A 172 9.63 -8.22 17.19
CA VAL A 172 10.75 -7.59 17.92
C VAL A 172 10.26 -6.37 18.71
N GLY A 173 9.40 -5.53 18.12
CA GLY A 173 8.81 -4.37 18.80
C GLY A 173 7.99 -4.76 20.03
N ILE A 174 7.17 -5.80 19.91
CA ILE A 174 6.38 -6.34 21.03
C ILE A 174 7.29 -6.90 22.12
N PHE A 175 8.32 -7.65 21.75
CA PHE A 175 9.27 -8.23 22.70
C PHE A 175 10.03 -7.14 23.49
N LEU A 176 10.49 -6.09 22.81
CA LEU A 176 11.14 -4.95 23.46
C LEU A 176 10.19 -4.20 24.41
N LEU A 177 8.93 -4.04 24.03
CA LEU A 177 7.91 -3.42 24.88
C LEU A 177 7.67 -4.24 26.17
N LEU A 178 7.57 -5.57 26.05
CA LEU A 178 7.41 -6.47 27.19
C LEU A 178 8.62 -6.44 28.12
N LEU A 179 9.84 -6.39 27.58
CA LEU A 179 11.07 -6.25 28.37
C LEU A 179 11.11 -4.91 29.11
N ALA A 180 10.73 -3.81 28.46
CA ALA A 180 10.66 -2.51 29.08
C ALA A 180 9.62 -2.47 30.22
N LEU A 181 8.44 -3.06 30.00
CA LEU A 181 7.40 -3.20 31.03
C LEU A 181 7.88 -4.05 32.21
N ALA A 182 8.50 -5.21 31.94
CA ALA A 182 9.05 -6.06 32.98
C ALA A 182 10.16 -5.35 33.78
N GLY A 183 11.05 -4.65 33.10
CA GLY A 183 12.12 -3.85 33.71
C GLY A 183 11.56 -2.70 34.57
N ALA A 184 10.55 -1.99 34.08
CA ALA A 184 9.86 -0.95 34.85
C ALA A 184 9.18 -1.53 36.10
N CYS A 185 8.44 -2.64 35.96
CA CYS A 185 7.83 -3.35 37.09
C CYS A 185 8.88 -3.78 38.12
N PHE A 186 10.00 -4.35 37.68
CA PHE A 186 11.09 -4.77 38.55
C PHE A 186 11.70 -3.58 39.30
N PHE A 187 11.94 -2.47 38.60
CA PHE A 187 12.46 -1.24 39.21
C PHE A 187 11.50 -0.64 40.25
N LEU A 188 10.18 -0.62 39.96
CA LEU A 188 9.16 -0.20 40.92
C LEU A 188 9.19 -1.10 42.16
N VAL A 189 9.18 -2.42 41.99
CA VAL A 189 9.28 -3.35 43.12
C VAL A 189 10.54 -3.07 43.94
N LEU A 190 11.71 -2.92 43.31
CA LEU A 190 12.96 -2.59 44.02
C LEU A 190 12.87 -1.27 44.79
N LYS A 191 12.28 -0.22 44.22
CA LYS A 191 12.12 1.08 44.89
C LYS A 191 11.14 1.02 46.05
N TYR A 192 10.05 0.30 45.90
CA TYR A 192 8.98 0.20 46.90
C TYR A 192 9.13 -1.01 47.84
N LYS A 193 10.24 -1.77 47.76
CA LYS A 193 10.52 -2.95 48.61
C LYS A 193 10.34 -2.67 50.10
N GLY A 194 10.71 -1.48 50.59
CA GLY A 194 10.53 -1.07 51.98
C GLY A 194 9.06 -0.89 52.39
N LEU A 195 8.24 -0.36 51.50
CA LEU A 195 6.80 -0.14 51.71
C LEU A 195 5.99 -1.43 51.56
N ILE A 196 6.40 -2.31 50.63
CA ILE A 196 5.81 -3.64 50.44
C ILE A 196 6.06 -4.52 51.67
N LYS A 197 7.27 -4.45 52.27
CA LYS A 197 7.59 -5.18 53.50
C LYS A 197 6.72 -4.76 54.69
N TYR A 198 6.27 -3.51 54.72
CA TYR A 198 5.36 -2.97 55.74
C TYR A 198 3.91 -3.47 55.57
N TRP A 199 3.45 -3.63 54.33
CA TRP A 199 2.10 -4.13 54.03
C TRP A 199 1.93 -5.65 54.13
N PHE A 200 3.02 -6.42 53.98
CA PHE A 200 3.03 -7.88 54.11
C PHE A 200 3.46 -8.39 55.50
N HIS A 201 3.60 -7.51 56.50
CA HIS A 201 3.76 -7.98 57.87
C HIS A 201 2.46 -8.63 58.33
N SER A 202 2.51 -9.93 58.66
CA SER A 202 1.46 -10.59 59.43
C SER A 202 1.14 -9.74 60.66
N PRO A 203 -0.14 -9.58 61.04
CA PRO A 203 -0.49 -8.86 62.26
C PRO A 203 0.31 -9.44 63.43
N PRO A 204 0.90 -8.60 64.30
CA PRO A 204 1.78 -9.08 65.36
C PRO A 204 1.03 -10.10 66.22
N THR A 205 1.52 -11.34 66.25
CA THR A 205 1.02 -12.37 67.16
C THR A 205 1.43 -11.99 68.58
N ILE A 206 0.42 -11.83 69.44
CA ILE A 206 0.59 -11.51 70.85
C ILE A 206 1.43 -12.64 71.50
N PRO A 207 2.50 -12.31 72.25
CA PRO A 207 3.25 -13.31 73.02
C PRO A 207 2.32 -14.15 73.89
N LEU A 208 2.53 -15.47 73.93
CA LEU A 208 1.68 -16.43 74.67
C LEU A 208 1.44 -16.03 76.14
N GLN A 209 2.40 -15.36 76.76
CA GLN A 209 2.27 -14.85 78.12
C GLN A 209 1.21 -13.76 78.30
N ILE A 210 0.79 -13.07 77.24
CA ILE A 210 -0.27 -12.05 77.29
C ILE A 210 -1.61 -12.68 76.87
N GLU A 211 -1.59 -13.70 76.02
CA GLU A 211 -2.79 -14.46 75.64
C GLU A 211 -3.47 -15.13 76.84
N GLU A 212 -2.68 -15.62 77.80
CA GLU A 212 -3.19 -16.25 79.02
C GLU A 212 -3.84 -15.22 79.97
N TYR A 213 -3.29 -14.00 80.07
CA TYR A 213 -3.85 -12.90 80.87
C TYR A 213 -5.08 -12.26 80.22
N LEU A 214 -5.20 -12.33 78.89
CA LEU A 214 -6.39 -11.87 78.16
C LEU A 214 -7.53 -12.90 78.15
N LYS A 215 -7.23 -14.17 78.42
CA LYS A 215 -8.23 -15.25 78.51
C LYS A 215 -8.94 -15.33 79.86
N ASP A 216 -8.37 -14.75 80.92
CA ASP A 216 -8.97 -14.72 82.26
C ASP A 216 -9.18 -13.28 82.78
N PRO A 217 -10.33 -12.65 82.49
CA PRO A 217 -10.59 -11.27 82.89
C PRO A 217 -11.10 -11.26 84.33
N SER A 218 -10.20 -11.35 85.30
CA SER A 218 -10.57 -11.29 86.73
C SER A 218 -9.91 -10.15 87.53
N GLN A 219 -9.37 -9.11 86.87
CA GLN A 219 -8.99 -7.86 87.56
C GLN A 219 -9.37 -6.58 86.79
N PRO A 220 -10.02 -5.60 87.44
CA PRO A 220 -10.65 -4.44 86.79
C PRO A 220 -9.63 -3.30 86.58
N ILE A 221 -8.60 -3.53 85.78
CA ILE A 221 -7.58 -2.49 85.51
C ILE A 221 -7.92 -1.69 84.23
N LEU A 222 -8.62 -2.30 83.28
CA LEU A 222 -8.95 -1.67 82.00
C LEU A 222 -10.03 -0.58 82.10
N GLU A 223 -10.93 -0.63 83.09
CA GLU A 223 -11.92 0.44 83.34
C GLU A 223 -11.30 1.70 83.98
N ALA A 224 -10.10 1.60 84.57
CA ALA A 224 -9.40 2.75 85.14
C ALA A 224 -8.62 3.56 84.09
N LEU A 225 -8.15 2.91 83.02
CA LEU A 225 -7.34 3.57 81.98
C LEU A 225 -8.16 4.28 80.91
N ASP A 226 -9.42 3.88 80.70
CA ASP A 226 -10.33 4.55 79.75
C ASP A 226 -10.76 5.94 80.26
N LYS A 227 -10.52 6.24 81.54
CA LYS A 227 -10.93 7.49 82.19
C LYS A 227 -9.90 8.63 82.14
N ASP A 228 -8.66 8.36 81.71
CA ASP A 228 -7.56 9.35 81.70
C ASP A 228 -7.02 9.64 80.29
N SER A 229 -7.89 9.69 79.29
CA SER A 229 -7.54 10.28 77.99
C SER A 229 -7.42 11.81 78.11
N SER A 230 -6.20 12.29 78.39
CA SER A 230 -5.80 13.69 78.24
C SER A 230 -4.54 13.78 77.36
N PRO A 231 -4.51 14.63 76.32
CA PRO A 231 -3.52 14.51 75.25
C PRO A 231 -2.34 15.47 75.47
N LYS A 232 -1.15 14.99 75.84
CA LYS A 232 0.13 15.70 75.58
C LYS A 232 1.31 14.73 75.45
N ASP A 233 1.85 14.72 74.23
CA ASP A 233 3.23 14.45 73.80
C ASP A 233 4.20 13.88 74.84
N ASP A 234 4.55 12.60 74.66
CA ASP A 234 5.81 12.06 75.17
C ASP A 234 6.80 11.89 74.00
N ALA A 235 7.84 12.70 74.09
CA ALA A 235 9.02 12.70 73.25
C ALA A 235 9.72 11.33 73.29
N TRP A 236 9.94 10.73 72.13
CA TRP A 236 10.75 9.52 72.01
C TRP A 236 12.22 9.88 71.85
N ASP A 237 13.05 9.32 72.72
CA ASP A 237 14.50 9.49 72.73
C ASP A 237 15.13 8.71 71.56
N SER A 238 15.80 9.41 70.65
CA SER A 238 16.39 8.84 69.44
C SER A 238 17.80 8.29 69.73
N VAL A 239 17.98 6.97 69.64
CA VAL A 239 19.28 6.31 69.80
C VAL A 239 20.13 6.49 68.54
N SER A 240 21.23 7.23 68.64
CA SER A 240 22.21 7.41 67.56
C SER A 240 23.26 6.29 67.55
N ILE A 241 23.43 5.61 66.42
CA ILE A 241 24.50 4.64 66.18
C ILE A 241 25.74 5.39 65.65
N VAL A 242 26.86 5.31 66.36
CA VAL A 242 28.16 5.87 65.94
C VAL A 242 28.98 4.76 65.27
N SER A 243 29.41 4.99 64.02
CA SER A 243 30.43 4.17 63.35
C SER A 243 31.71 4.98 63.15
N PHE A 244 32.86 4.38 63.49
CA PHE A 244 34.20 4.96 63.30
C PHE A 244 34.82 4.46 61.98
N PRO A 245 35.52 5.31 61.20
CA PRO A 245 36.27 4.89 60.02
C PRO A 245 37.74 4.60 60.38
N GLU A 246 38.29 3.52 59.84
CA GLU A 246 39.74 3.26 59.84
C GLU A 246 40.32 3.58 58.45
N LYS A 247 41.45 4.30 58.45
CA LYS A 247 42.06 5.01 57.32
C LYS A 247 43.13 4.18 56.59
N GLU A 248 43.18 4.41 55.28
CA GLU A 248 44.35 4.53 54.38
C GLU A 248 45.34 3.36 54.17
N ARG A 249 45.44 2.93 52.90
CA ARG A 249 46.73 2.86 52.21
C ARG A 249 46.57 3.10 50.71
N GLU A 250 47.15 4.20 50.24
CA GLU A 250 47.47 4.48 48.84
C GLU A 250 48.60 3.53 48.38
N ASP A 251 48.52 3.01 47.16
CA ASP A 251 49.71 2.65 46.39
C ASP A 251 49.51 3.03 44.93
N VAL A 252 50.52 3.76 44.44
CA VAL A 252 50.68 4.37 43.12
C VAL A 252 51.26 3.35 42.15
N LEU A 253 50.73 3.26 40.93
CA LEU A 253 51.52 2.75 39.79
C LEU A 253 51.26 3.58 38.53
N GLN A 254 52.30 4.28 38.08
CA GLN A 254 52.43 4.90 36.76
C GLN A 254 52.65 3.85 35.66
N SER A 255 52.11 4.09 34.47
CA SER A 255 52.75 3.71 33.20
C SER A 255 52.03 4.36 32.01
N THR A 256 52.53 5.52 31.58
CA THR A 256 52.40 6.04 30.22
C THR A 256 53.25 5.23 29.25
N LEU A 257 52.75 4.89 28.06
CA LEU A 257 53.54 5.00 26.83
C LEU A 257 52.65 5.20 25.61
N ASN A 258 53.10 6.15 24.80
CA ASN A 258 52.60 6.53 23.47
C ASN A 258 52.72 5.39 22.45
#